data_AF-A0A810QEH3-F1
#
_entry.id   AF-A0A810QEH3-F1
#
_cell.length_a   1.000
_cell.length_b   1.000
_cell.length_c   1.000
_cell.angle_alpha   90.00
_cell.angle_beta   90.00
_cell.angle_gamma   90.00
#
_symmetry.space_group_name_H-M   'P 1'
#
loop_
_entity.id
_entity.type
_entity.pdbx_description
1 polymer ?
#
loop_
_entity_poly.entity_id
_entity_poly.type
_entity_poly.pdbx_seq_one_letter_code
_entity_poly.pdbx_strand_id
1 'polypeptide(L)'
;MQKLTILKKVRGVMTRFEPLTEEFISAQSEDGLTYSELSAVLSSYGLDIRKVVHDPTRQIFNTYYADYDQGKYAAIFLQRQYIQDTGQAELRALTKYGGICPELAAGEWKSFYLKCVPMVMLIYDFQRRYRDIPREQVFSIWHDIYKRIDYANDMWPPEVLEYVFQYAPPTPLPRPDADGRITIYRGMGTQSLPPERAISWSSHPGNALWFANRSGQGTRIAVAHVKSEQIIAYFPGYSMENEVVVLPGTISDYGYEDMIPAAKETVPQILAPTLAEFQYYGKQARLLGYQEEALFQVHGLKHILRVLLLSLIYIHNAGDPLSEADRQILIYFSLLHDIGRTTDDRDDSHGEQSVALIRKKGIRLRGIRLSRKEYRIAELVITHHCHDDITGVAAIMSEPGLSRKEKERVIHLYYICKDMDGLDRVRFNGLDYRMLRTAYAKRLPLVAGCLLEEDILAALDMEIPES
;
A
#
# COMPACT_ATOMS: atom_id res chain seq x y z
N MET A 1 6.08 2.44 -13.44
CA MET A 1 6.67 1.10 -13.67
C MET A 1 8.14 0.99 -13.25
N GLN A 2 9.00 2.00 -13.51
CA GLN A 2 10.41 1.98 -13.07
C GLN A 2 10.61 1.97 -11.54
N LYS A 3 9.80 2.71 -10.77
CA LYS A 3 9.92 2.83 -9.30
C LYS A 3 9.75 1.50 -8.55
N LEU A 4 8.75 0.69 -8.92
CA LEU A 4 8.49 -0.61 -8.29
C LEU A 4 9.61 -1.62 -8.59
N THR A 5 10.14 -1.63 -9.81
CA THR A 5 11.26 -2.50 -10.20
C THR A 5 12.55 -2.16 -9.44
N ILE A 6 12.84 -0.87 -9.21
CA ILE A 6 13.97 -0.45 -8.40
C ILE A 6 13.74 -0.81 -6.92
N LEU A 7 12.56 -0.51 -6.37
CA LEU A 7 12.22 -0.88 -4.99
C LEU A 7 12.36 -2.39 -4.74
N LYS A 8 11.93 -3.23 -5.69
CA LYS A 8 12.12 -4.69 -5.60
C LYS A 8 13.60 -5.09 -5.57
N LYS A 9 14.44 -4.41 -6.36
CA LYS A 9 15.89 -4.66 -6.38
C LYS A 9 16.62 -4.10 -5.16
N VAL A 10 16.09 -3.06 -4.53
CA VAL A 10 16.69 -2.49 -3.33
C VAL A 10 16.23 -3.23 -2.08
N ARG A 11 14.93 -3.55 -1.96
CA ARG A 11 14.28 -4.06 -0.73
C ARG A 11 13.87 -5.54 -0.80
N GLY A 12 14.17 -6.23 -1.90
CA GLY A 12 13.93 -7.66 -2.08
C GLY A 12 15.21 -8.50 -1.95
N VAL A 13 15.05 -9.82 -1.83
CA VAL A 13 16.17 -10.76 -1.69
C VAL A 13 16.67 -11.32 -3.01
N MET A 14 17.93 -11.75 -3.05
CA MET A 14 18.46 -12.58 -4.15
C MET A 14 17.70 -13.91 -4.20
N THR A 15 17.37 -14.36 -5.41
CA THR A 15 16.69 -15.64 -5.63
C THR A 15 17.62 -16.72 -6.18
N ARG A 16 18.78 -16.31 -6.70
CA ARG A 16 19.84 -17.17 -7.22
C ARG A 16 21.18 -16.79 -6.60
N PHE A 17 22.03 -17.78 -6.40
CA PHE A 17 23.34 -17.64 -5.76
C PHE A 17 24.35 -18.46 -6.55
N GLU A 18 24.64 -17.99 -7.76
CA GLU A 18 25.59 -18.64 -8.67
C GLU A 18 27.02 -18.24 -8.36
N PRO A 19 28.00 -19.17 -8.50
CA PRO A 19 29.40 -18.80 -8.50
C PRO A 19 29.70 -17.79 -9.61
N LEU A 20 30.54 -16.81 -9.31
CA LEU A 20 30.99 -15.86 -10.32
C LEU A 20 31.84 -16.56 -11.40
N THR A 21 31.56 -16.28 -12.68
CA THR A 21 32.32 -16.82 -13.81
C THR A 21 32.96 -15.72 -14.66
N GLU A 22 33.94 -16.08 -15.47
CA GLU A 22 34.62 -15.14 -16.38
C GLU A 22 33.67 -14.59 -17.45
N GLU A 23 32.76 -15.43 -17.95
CA GLU A 23 31.75 -15.05 -18.93
C GLU A 23 30.78 -14.02 -18.34
N PHE A 24 30.36 -14.20 -17.08
CA PHE A 24 29.45 -13.26 -16.43
C PHE A 24 30.09 -11.89 -16.22
N ILE A 25 31.33 -11.83 -15.74
CA ILE A 25 32.05 -10.56 -15.56
C ILE A 25 32.21 -9.86 -16.91
N SER A 26 32.64 -10.60 -17.94
CA SER A 26 32.83 -10.05 -19.29
C SER A 26 31.53 -9.48 -19.87
N ALA A 27 30.38 -10.07 -19.54
CA ALA A 27 29.07 -9.60 -20.00
C ALA A 27 28.50 -8.42 -19.19
N GLN A 28 28.91 -8.24 -17.93
CA GLN A 28 28.34 -7.23 -17.02
C GLN A 28 29.24 -6.02 -16.79
N SER A 29 30.56 -6.17 -16.96
CA SER A 29 31.49 -5.06 -16.76
C SER A 29 31.42 -4.06 -17.90
N GLU A 30 31.15 -2.80 -17.58
CA GLU A 30 31.11 -1.71 -18.57
C GLU A 30 32.51 -1.21 -18.94
N ASP A 31 33.49 -1.40 -18.05
CA ASP A 31 34.87 -0.93 -18.24
C ASP A 31 35.84 -2.04 -18.66
N GLY A 32 35.36 -3.27 -18.79
CA GLY A 32 36.15 -4.42 -19.23
C GLY A 32 36.99 -5.05 -18.11
N LEU A 33 36.60 -4.88 -16.84
CA LEU A 33 37.12 -5.66 -15.71
C LEU A 33 37.11 -7.15 -16.05
N THR A 34 38.20 -7.85 -15.69
CA THR A 34 38.34 -9.29 -15.91
C THR A 34 38.24 -10.09 -14.61
N TYR A 35 37.94 -11.38 -14.73
CA TYR A 35 37.94 -12.32 -13.61
C TYR A 35 39.30 -12.39 -12.91
N SER A 36 40.39 -12.40 -13.68
CA SER A 36 41.75 -12.46 -13.15
C SER A 36 42.11 -11.20 -12.36
N GLU A 37 41.73 -10.01 -12.83
CA GLU A 37 41.91 -8.75 -12.10
C GLU A 37 41.17 -8.77 -10.76
N LEU A 38 39.88 -9.13 -10.75
CA LEU A 38 39.10 -9.23 -9.51
C LEU A 38 39.69 -10.27 -8.56
N SER A 39 40.07 -11.44 -9.07
CA SER A 39 40.67 -12.53 -8.30
C SER A 39 41.98 -12.09 -7.64
N ALA A 40 42.84 -11.38 -8.37
CA ALA A 40 44.09 -10.84 -7.85
C ALA A 40 43.86 -9.83 -6.73
N VAL A 41 42.89 -8.92 -6.90
CA VAL A 41 42.55 -7.93 -5.86
C VAL A 41 41.99 -8.63 -4.62
N LEU A 42 41.03 -9.53 -4.75
CA LEU A 42 40.49 -10.29 -3.61
C LEU A 42 41.60 -11.07 -2.89
N SER A 43 42.47 -11.75 -3.64
CA SER A 43 43.60 -12.50 -3.09
C SER A 43 44.59 -11.61 -2.33
N SER A 44 44.79 -10.35 -2.74
CA SER A 44 45.63 -9.38 -2.02
C SER A 44 45.09 -9.03 -0.63
N TYR A 45 43.78 -9.20 -0.43
CA TYR A 45 43.11 -9.10 0.86
C TYR A 45 42.94 -10.46 1.58
N GLY A 46 43.48 -11.55 1.02
CA GLY A 46 43.28 -12.90 1.55
C GLY A 46 41.85 -13.43 1.36
N LEU A 47 41.10 -12.86 0.42
CA LEU A 47 39.74 -13.26 0.08
C LEU A 47 39.75 -14.20 -1.14
N ASP A 48 38.87 -15.18 -1.15
CA ASP A 48 38.78 -16.19 -2.21
C ASP A 48 37.64 -15.86 -3.18
N ILE A 49 37.96 -15.66 -4.46
CA ILE A 49 36.96 -15.36 -5.50
C ILE A 49 35.87 -16.43 -5.61
N ARG A 50 36.15 -17.68 -5.21
CA ARG A 50 35.15 -18.77 -5.19
C ARG A 50 34.02 -18.53 -4.21
N LYS A 51 34.20 -17.61 -3.25
CA LYS A 51 33.15 -17.17 -2.31
C LYS A 51 32.34 -15.98 -2.84
N VAL A 52 32.60 -15.53 -4.07
CA VAL A 52 31.79 -14.52 -4.72
C VAL A 52 30.60 -15.18 -5.42
N VAL A 53 29.40 -14.74 -5.05
CA VAL A 53 28.14 -15.22 -5.60
C VAL A 53 27.38 -14.10 -6.28
N HIS A 54 26.55 -14.44 -7.27
CA HIS A 54 25.71 -13.48 -7.94
C HIS A 54 24.29 -14.00 -8.28
N ASP A 55 23.38 -13.06 -8.50
CA ASP A 55 22.02 -13.28 -8.97
C ASP A 55 21.86 -12.58 -10.34
N PRO A 56 21.91 -13.33 -11.46
CA PRO A 56 21.84 -12.74 -12.80
C PRO A 56 20.48 -12.11 -13.12
N THR A 57 19.46 -12.34 -12.29
CA THR A 57 18.12 -11.73 -12.49
C THR A 57 18.05 -10.29 -11.98
N ARG A 58 19.09 -9.83 -11.27
CA ARG A 58 19.17 -8.49 -10.67
C ARG A 58 20.14 -7.60 -11.45
N GLN A 59 19.78 -6.32 -11.57
CA GLN A 59 20.61 -5.31 -12.23
C GLN A 59 21.51 -4.52 -11.25
N ILE A 60 21.11 -4.44 -9.99
CA ILE A 60 21.86 -3.76 -8.92
C ILE A 60 21.87 -4.67 -7.71
N PHE A 61 22.89 -4.54 -6.85
CA PHE A 61 23.07 -5.40 -5.68
C PHE A 61 22.91 -6.87 -6.06
N ASN A 62 23.61 -7.26 -7.13
CA ASN A 62 23.49 -8.58 -7.74
C ASN A 62 24.71 -9.46 -7.47
N THR A 63 25.83 -8.91 -7.02
CA THR A 63 27.09 -9.65 -6.78
C THR A 63 27.62 -9.33 -5.39
N TYR A 64 28.00 -10.38 -4.65
CA TYR A 64 28.46 -10.28 -3.26
C TYR A 64 29.60 -11.25 -2.99
N TYR A 65 30.61 -10.79 -2.24
CA TYR A 65 31.46 -11.71 -1.48
C TYR A 65 30.63 -12.28 -0.34
N ALA A 66 30.63 -13.61 -0.18
CA ALA A 66 29.78 -14.30 0.78
C ALA A 66 30.51 -15.49 1.41
N ASP A 67 31.23 -15.21 2.50
CA ASP A 67 31.87 -16.23 3.32
C ASP A 67 30.92 -16.62 4.44
N TYR A 68 30.04 -17.58 4.13
CA TYR A 68 29.03 -18.06 5.07
C TYR A 68 29.67 -18.51 6.36
N ASP A 69 30.64 -19.42 6.32
CA ASP A 69 31.28 -20.01 7.50
C ASP A 69 31.77 -18.96 8.50
N GLN A 70 32.32 -17.85 7.99
CA GLN A 70 32.82 -16.74 8.81
C GLN A 70 31.80 -15.62 9.05
N GLY A 71 30.63 -15.67 8.43
CA GLY A 71 29.59 -14.62 8.53
C GLY A 71 30.04 -13.29 7.94
N LYS A 72 30.76 -13.31 6.81
CA LYS A 72 31.33 -12.11 6.17
C LYS A 72 30.73 -11.88 4.80
N TYR A 73 30.22 -10.67 4.60
CA TYR A 73 29.55 -10.29 3.36
C TYR A 73 29.93 -8.88 2.95
N ALA A 74 30.16 -8.67 1.65
CA ALA A 74 30.28 -7.34 1.06
C ALA A 74 29.67 -7.36 -0.33
N ALA A 75 29.03 -6.25 -0.72
CA ALA A 75 28.68 -6.06 -2.12
C ALA A 75 29.96 -6.02 -2.95
N ILE A 76 29.90 -6.50 -4.19
CA ILE A 76 30.97 -6.30 -5.17
C ILE A 76 30.35 -5.66 -6.39
N PHE A 77 30.80 -4.44 -6.73
CA PHE A 77 30.43 -3.81 -7.99
C PHE A 77 31.51 -4.16 -9.03
N LEU A 78 31.08 -4.73 -10.16
CA LEU A 78 31.97 -5.26 -11.20
C LEU A 78 32.54 -4.13 -12.09
N GLN A 79 33.24 -3.19 -11.46
CA GLN A 79 33.91 -2.05 -12.08
C GLN A 79 35.34 -1.94 -11.54
N ARG A 80 36.32 -1.61 -12.38
CA ARG A 80 37.71 -1.41 -11.96
C ARG A 80 37.83 -0.32 -10.90
N GLN A 81 37.10 0.79 -11.07
CA GLN A 81 37.10 1.88 -10.08
C GLN A 81 36.69 1.38 -8.69
N TYR A 82 35.72 0.47 -8.60
CA TYR A 82 35.29 -0.09 -7.32
C TYR A 82 36.41 -0.90 -6.66
N ILE A 83 37.02 -1.84 -7.38
CA ILE A 83 38.05 -2.71 -6.79
C ILE A 83 39.37 -1.97 -6.53
N GLN A 84 39.64 -0.88 -7.23
CA GLN A 84 40.87 -0.09 -7.11
C GLN A 84 40.76 1.10 -6.15
N ASP A 85 39.56 1.56 -5.82
CA ASP A 85 39.37 2.76 -4.99
C ASP A 85 38.16 2.61 -4.06
N THR A 86 36.94 2.84 -4.55
CA THR A 86 35.76 3.07 -3.71
C THR A 86 35.34 1.85 -2.87
N GLY A 87 35.63 0.64 -3.33
CA GLY A 87 35.33 -0.62 -2.65
C GLY A 87 36.42 -1.13 -1.70
N GLN A 88 37.62 -0.53 -1.69
CA GLN A 88 38.73 -1.06 -0.89
C GLN A 88 38.44 -1.04 0.61
N ALA A 89 37.68 -0.05 1.10
CA ALA A 89 37.30 0.02 2.50
C ALA A 89 36.41 -1.17 2.91
N GLU A 90 35.46 -1.57 2.05
CA GLU A 90 34.57 -2.71 2.28
C GLU A 90 35.37 -4.03 2.24
N LEU A 91 36.28 -4.19 1.26
CA LEU A 91 37.15 -5.37 1.18
C LEU A 91 38.08 -5.50 2.40
N ARG A 92 38.66 -4.39 2.87
CA ARG A 92 39.45 -4.37 4.12
C ARG A 92 38.59 -4.65 5.36
N ALA A 93 37.34 -4.21 5.38
CA ALA A 93 36.45 -4.49 6.50
C ALA A 93 36.20 -6.00 6.68
N LEU A 94 36.15 -6.77 5.58
CA LEU A 94 36.02 -8.24 5.63
C LEU A 94 37.23 -8.93 6.29
N THR A 95 38.40 -8.29 6.28
CA THR A 95 39.64 -8.84 6.84
C THR A 95 39.94 -8.32 8.25
N LYS A 96 39.20 -7.31 8.70
CA LYS A 96 39.40 -6.62 9.99
C LYS A 96 39.46 -7.57 11.18
N TYR A 97 38.70 -8.66 11.12
CA TYR A 97 38.72 -9.73 12.12
C TYR A 97 39.15 -11.03 11.40
N GLY A 98 40.32 -11.55 11.73
CA GLY A 98 41.01 -12.68 11.06
C GLY A 98 40.33 -14.05 11.19
N GLY A 99 39.01 -14.08 11.42
CA GLY A 99 38.20 -15.27 11.62
C GLY A 99 36.71 -14.94 11.57
N ILE A 100 35.89 -15.67 12.34
CA ILE A 100 34.44 -15.49 12.39
C ILE A 100 34.07 -14.06 12.82
N CYS A 101 33.04 -13.49 12.18
CA CYS A 101 32.44 -12.20 12.55
C CYS A 101 32.14 -12.16 14.06
N PRO A 102 32.52 -11.09 14.79
CA PRO A 102 32.36 -11.03 16.25
C PRO A 102 30.93 -11.29 16.74
N GLU A 103 29.92 -10.71 16.07
CA GLU A 103 28.52 -10.92 16.40
C GLU A 103 28.10 -12.39 16.25
N LEU A 104 28.57 -13.06 15.19
CA LEU A 104 28.29 -14.48 14.96
C LEU A 104 29.02 -15.36 16.00
N ALA A 105 30.30 -15.07 16.29
CA ALA A 105 31.09 -15.81 17.24
C ALA A 105 30.54 -15.71 18.68
N ALA A 106 29.96 -14.57 19.04
CA ALA A 106 29.33 -14.35 20.34
C ALA A 106 27.91 -14.92 20.44
N GLY A 107 27.32 -15.40 19.33
CA GLY A 107 25.91 -15.81 19.30
C GLY A 107 24.94 -14.63 19.40
N GLU A 108 25.37 -13.41 19.06
CA GLU A 108 24.56 -12.18 19.07
C GLU A 108 23.71 -12.09 17.79
N TRP A 109 22.84 -13.08 17.59
CA TRP A 109 22.10 -13.30 16.34
C TRP A 109 21.30 -12.10 15.85
N LYS A 110 20.65 -11.37 16.76
CA LYS A 110 19.92 -10.16 16.42
C LYS A 110 20.84 -9.08 15.84
N SER A 111 21.99 -8.84 16.47
CA SER A 111 22.98 -7.88 15.96
C SER A 111 23.59 -8.36 14.64
N PHE A 112 23.86 -9.67 14.52
CA PHE A 112 24.40 -10.29 13.31
C PHE A 112 23.48 -10.07 12.10
N TYR A 113 22.21 -10.46 12.19
CA TYR A 113 21.26 -10.27 11.07
C TYR A 113 20.88 -8.80 10.84
N LEU A 114 21.01 -7.94 11.86
CA LEU A 114 20.77 -6.51 11.69
C LEU A 114 21.90 -5.81 10.93
N LYS A 115 23.16 -6.11 11.26
CA LYS A 115 24.33 -5.32 10.85
C LYS A 115 25.25 -6.03 9.86
N CYS A 116 25.40 -7.34 9.96
CA CYS A 116 26.46 -8.08 9.27
C CYS A 116 25.96 -8.73 7.99
N VAL A 117 24.73 -9.25 7.98
CA VAL A 117 24.14 -9.90 6.82
C VAL A 117 23.42 -8.86 5.94
N PRO A 118 23.80 -8.69 4.67
CA PRO A 118 23.13 -7.77 3.75
C PRO A 118 21.68 -8.19 3.55
N MET A 119 20.79 -7.20 3.41
CA MET A 119 19.35 -7.45 3.27
C MET A 119 19.02 -8.48 2.17
N VAL A 120 19.73 -8.43 1.05
CA VAL A 120 19.47 -9.33 -0.08
C VAL A 120 19.84 -10.80 0.19
N MET A 121 20.62 -11.07 1.24
CA MET A 121 21.14 -12.39 1.62
C MET A 121 20.53 -12.93 2.91
N LEU A 122 19.65 -12.17 3.58
CA LEU A 122 19.11 -12.54 4.90
C LEU A 122 18.45 -13.93 4.91
N ILE A 123 17.60 -14.22 3.93
CA ILE A 123 16.92 -15.53 3.84
C ILE A 123 17.93 -16.63 3.55
N TYR A 124 18.87 -16.39 2.64
CA TYR A 124 19.89 -17.36 2.27
C TYR A 124 20.77 -17.76 3.46
N ASP A 125 21.21 -16.78 4.26
CA ASP A 125 22.04 -17.08 5.42
C ASP A 125 21.21 -17.77 6.51
N PHE A 126 20.04 -17.21 6.83
CA PHE A 126 19.17 -17.75 7.87
C PHE A 126 18.79 -19.21 7.61
N GLN A 127 18.40 -19.57 6.39
CA GLN A 127 18.01 -20.96 6.07
C GLN A 127 19.15 -21.99 6.25
N ARG A 128 20.40 -21.55 6.36
CA ARG A 128 21.56 -22.43 6.63
C ARG A 128 21.91 -22.52 8.11
N ARG A 129 21.57 -21.49 8.89
CA ARG A 129 21.96 -21.34 10.30
C ARG A 129 20.82 -21.45 11.30
N TYR A 130 19.57 -21.54 10.84
CA TYR A 130 18.40 -21.49 11.72
C TYR A 130 18.39 -22.54 12.85
N ARG A 131 19.14 -23.65 12.70
CA ARG A 131 19.29 -24.68 13.74
C ARG A 131 20.38 -24.37 14.77
N ASP A 132 21.31 -23.47 14.45
CA ASP A 132 22.35 -23.00 15.37
C ASP A 132 21.82 -21.90 16.30
N ILE A 133 20.71 -21.27 15.91
CA ILE A 133 20.04 -20.24 16.70
C ILE A 133 19.30 -20.89 17.88
N PRO A 134 19.45 -20.38 19.12
CA PRO A 134 18.70 -20.87 20.26
C PRO A 134 17.19 -20.89 20.00
N ARG A 135 16.54 -21.99 20.41
CA ARG A 135 15.12 -22.27 20.11
C ARG A 135 14.19 -21.16 20.60
N GLU A 136 14.49 -20.58 21.74
CA GLU A 136 13.74 -19.46 22.33
C GLU A 136 13.89 -18.13 21.56
N GLN A 137 14.89 -18.03 20.66
CA GLN A 137 15.16 -16.81 19.89
C GLN A 137 14.79 -16.94 18.40
N VAL A 138 14.81 -18.16 17.84
CA VAL A 138 14.71 -18.41 16.39
C VAL A 138 13.50 -17.76 15.73
N PHE A 139 12.33 -17.80 16.39
CA PHE A 139 11.12 -17.14 15.87
C PHE A 139 11.28 -15.61 15.82
N SER A 140 11.79 -15.01 16.91
CA SER A 140 11.95 -13.56 17.00
C SER A 140 12.95 -13.03 15.98
N ILE A 141 14.05 -13.75 15.75
CA ILE A 141 15.07 -13.39 14.75
C ILE A 141 14.52 -13.54 13.35
N TRP A 142 13.81 -14.64 13.06
CA TRP A 142 13.12 -14.80 11.79
C TRP A 142 12.12 -13.67 11.53
N HIS A 143 11.34 -13.27 12.53
CA HIS A 143 10.33 -12.22 12.39
C HIS A 143 10.97 -10.85 12.16
N ASP A 144 12.05 -10.53 12.88
CA ASP A 144 12.85 -9.32 12.68
C ASP A 144 13.43 -9.25 11.25
N ILE A 145 13.83 -10.40 10.68
CA ILE A 145 14.27 -10.50 9.28
C ILE A 145 13.08 -10.32 8.33
N TYR A 146 11.99 -11.06 8.56
CA TYR A 146 10.81 -11.09 7.71
C TYR A 146 10.23 -9.68 7.51
N LYS A 147 10.09 -8.90 8.59
CA LYS A 147 9.57 -7.53 8.55
C LYS A 147 10.43 -6.53 7.77
N ARG A 148 11.70 -6.83 7.55
CA ARG A 148 12.63 -5.97 6.81
C ARG A 148 12.60 -6.23 5.31
N ILE A 149 12.05 -7.36 4.88
CA ILE A 149 12.05 -7.80 3.48
C ILE A 149 10.67 -7.56 2.85
N ASP A 150 10.58 -6.65 1.88
CA ASP A 150 9.30 -6.40 1.19
C ASP A 150 9.01 -7.44 0.09
N TYR A 151 10.05 -8.05 -0.50
CA TYR A 151 9.91 -9.02 -1.60
C TYR A 151 10.75 -10.27 -1.34
N ALA A 152 10.20 -11.15 -0.50
CA ALA A 152 10.82 -12.44 -0.18
C ALA A 152 10.82 -13.43 -1.35
N ASN A 153 10.04 -13.19 -2.41
CA ASN A 153 10.01 -14.00 -3.65
C ASN A 153 9.87 -15.52 -3.43
N ASP A 154 9.07 -15.95 -2.43
CA ASP A 154 8.91 -17.37 -2.07
C ASP A 154 10.21 -18.08 -1.64
N MET A 155 11.22 -17.31 -1.22
CA MET A 155 12.54 -17.87 -0.91
C MET A 155 12.61 -18.58 0.44
N TRP A 156 11.57 -18.51 1.27
CA TRP A 156 11.53 -19.23 2.55
C TRP A 156 11.22 -20.71 2.30
N PRO A 157 12.15 -21.64 2.58
CA PRO A 157 11.87 -23.06 2.41
C PRO A 157 10.79 -23.52 3.41
N PRO A 158 9.82 -24.37 3.01
CA PRO A 158 8.78 -24.85 3.91
C PRO A 158 9.32 -25.46 5.20
N GLU A 159 10.38 -26.27 5.12
CA GLU A 159 11.00 -26.93 6.27
C GLU A 159 11.61 -25.95 7.28
N VAL A 160 12.05 -24.77 6.81
CA VAL A 160 12.55 -23.70 7.68
C VAL A 160 11.39 -23.05 8.41
N LEU A 161 10.31 -22.70 7.70
CA LEU A 161 9.12 -22.10 8.33
C LEU A 161 8.47 -23.05 9.33
N GLU A 162 8.33 -24.33 8.99
CA GLU A 162 7.82 -25.36 9.90
C GLU A 162 8.63 -25.43 11.19
N TYR A 163 9.96 -25.44 11.10
CA TYR A 163 10.83 -25.43 12.29
C TYR A 163 10.68 -24.14 13.09
N VAL A 164 10.73 -22.98 12.43
CA VAL A 164 10.66 -21.67 13.11
C VAL A 164 9.33 -21.52 13.86
N PHE A 165 8.22 -21.93 13.24
CA PHE A 165 6.88 -21.74 13.80
C PHE A 165 6.58 -22.69 14.96
N GLN A 166 7.27 -23.83 15.07
CA GLN A 166 7.22 -24.68 16.27
C GLN A 166 7.70 -23.96 17.54
N TYR A 167 8.53 -22.93 17.39
CA TYR A 167 9.07 -22.14 18.50
C TYR A 167 8.47 -20.72 18.56
N ALA A 168 7.32 -20.50 17.91
CA ALA A 168 6.59 -19.26 18.07
C ALA A 168 6.15 -19.07 19.54
N PRO A 169 6.35 -17.88 20.13
CA PRO A 169 5.94 -17.64 21.50
C PRO A 169 4.41 -17.63 21.60
N PRO A 170 3.84 -17.95 22.78
CA PRO A 170 2.41 -17.75 23.03
C PRO A 170 1.98 -16.32 22.68
N THR A 171 0.89 -16.19 21.94
CA THR A 171 0.40 -14.91 21.43
C THR A 171 -1.06 -14.69 21.84
N PRO A 172 -1.52 -13.44 22.05
CA PRO A 172 -2.96 -13.18 22.07
C PRO A 172 -3.59 -13.58 20.74
N LEU A 173 -4.89 -13.81 20.70
CA LEU A 173 -5.61 -14.06 19.45
C LEU A 173 -6.49 -12.85 19.10
N PRO A 174 -6.71 -12.57 17.81
CA PRO A 174 -7.76 -11.65 17.41
C PRO A 174 -9.12 -12.09 17.96
N ARG A 175 -10.03 -11.13 18.12
CA ARG A 175 -11.38 -11.43 18.59
C ARG A 175 -12.10 -12.37 17.59
N PRO A 176 -12.64 -13.50 18.04
CA PRO A 176 -13.40 -14.38 17.17
C PRO A 176 -14.79 -13.81 16.86
N ASP A 177 -15.32 -14.22 15.73
CA ASP A 177 -16.69 -14.02 15.27
C ASP A 177 -17.66 -14.89 16.07
N ALA A 178 -18.97 -14.71 15.83
CA ALA A 178 -20.02 -15.39 16.60
C ALA A 178 -19.99 -16.92 16.46
N ASP A 179 -19.41 -17.45 15.38
CA ASP A 179 -19.22 -18.88 15.11
C ASP A 179 -17.91 -19.43 15.71
N GLY A 180 -17.14 -18.60 16.41
CA GLY A 180 -15.86 -18.97 17.03
C GLY A 180 -14.66 -18.96 16.08
N ARG A 181 -14.86 -18.63 14.79
CA ARG A 181 -13.75 -18.45 13.83
C ARG A 181 -13.21 -17.03 13.89
N ILE A 182 -12.06 -16.79 13.29
CA ILE A 182 -11.41 -15.48 13.23
C ILE A 182 -11.33 -15.04 11.77
N THR A 183 -11.97 -13.93 11.44
CA THR A 183 -11.83 -13.30 10.12
C THR A 183 -10.47 -12.61 9.99
N ILE A 184 -9.75 -12.93 8.92
CA ILE A 184 -8.49 -12.29 8.54
C ILE A 184 -8.51 -11.84 7.08
N TYR A 185 -7.73 -10.80 6.79
CA TYR A 185 -7.72 -10.09 5.52
C TYR A 185 -6.31 -10.06 4.95
N ARG A 186 -6.19 -10.15 3.63
CA ARG A 186 -4.90 -9.99 2.94
C ARG A 186 -5.04 -8.98 1.81
N GLY A 187 -4.29 -7.90 1.93
CA GLY A 187 -4.07 -6.96 0.84
C GLY A 187 -3.16 -7.56 -0.21
N MET A 188 -3.51 -7.40 -1.48
CA MET A 188 -2.72 -7.92 -2.59
C MET A 188 -2.41 -6.84 -3.60
N GLY A 189 -1.15 -6.77 -4.02
CA GLY A 189 -0.70 -6.04 -5.21
C GLY A 189 -0.23 -7.00 -6.29
N THR A 190 0.32 -6.46 -7.38
CA THR A 190 0.79 -7.23 -8.55
C THR A 190 1.93 -8.20 -8.28
N GLN A 191 2.64 -8.06 -7.15
CA GLN A 191 3.77 -8.90 -6.74
C GLN A 191 3.48 -9.77 -5.51
N SER A 192 2.26 -9.73 -4.99
CA SER A 192 1.89 -10.51 -3.81
C SER A 192 1.83 -12.00 -4.12
N LEU A 193 2.34 -12.83 -3.21
CA LEU A 193 2.07 -14.27 -3.24
C LEU A 193 0.57 -14.53 -3.08
N PRO A 194 0.04 -15.59 -3.74
CA PRO A 194 -1.36 -15.98 -3.60
C PRO A 194 -1.67 -16.41 -2.15
N PRO A 195 -2.95 -16.36 -1.73
CA PRO A 195 -3.34 -16.61 -0.34
C PRO A 195 -2.83 -17.93 0.26
N GLU A 196 -2.77 -19.01 -0.52
CA GLU A 196 -2.32 -20.33 -0.07
C GLU A 196 -0.83 -20.34 0.29
N ARG A 197 -0.05 -19.38 -0.23
CA ARG A 197 1.39 -19.27 -0.01
C ARG A 197 1.75 -18.10 0.90
N ALA A 198 0.74 -17.43 1.45
CA ALA A 198 0.91 -16.25 2.27
C ALA A 198 1.29 -16.61 3.70
N ILE A 199 2.31 -15.92 4.21
CA ILE A 199 2.72 -16.00 5.63
C ILE A 199 1.93 -15.00 6.48
N SER A 200 1.75 -13.77 5.98
CA SER A 200 1.21 -12.64 6.73
C SER A 200 -0.16 -12.21 6.20
N TRP A 201 -1.08 -12.05 7.15
CA TRP A 201 -2.45 -11.57 7.01
C TRP A 201 -2.68 -10.46 8.05
N SER A 202 -3.84 -9.82 8.02
CA SER A 202 -4.25 -8.79 8.98
C SER A 202 -5.58 -9.15 9.62
N SER A 203 -5.73 -8.92 10.93
CA SER A 203 -7.04 -9.02 11.59
C SER A 203 -7.92 -7.77 11.35
N HIS A 204 -7.42 -6.76 10.62
CA HIS A 204 -8.11 -5.50 10.34
C HIS A 204 -8.19 -5.22 8.83
N PRO A 205 -9.40 -4.99 8.27
CA PRO A 205 -9.58 -4.82 6.83
C PRO A 205 -8.93 -3.54 6.30
N GLY A 206 -8.92 -2.45 7.08
CA GLY A 206 -8.22 -1.22 6.71
C GLY A 206 -6.73 -1.44 6.46
N ASN A 207 -6.05 -2.21 7.33
CA ASN A 207 -4.62 -2.48 7.16
C ASN A 207 -4.34 -3.34 5.93
N ALA A 208 -5.21 -4.31 5.64
CA ALA A 208 -5.14 -5.07 4.39
C ALA A 208 -5.33 -4.16 3.17
N LEU A 209 -6.29 -3.24 3.21
CA LEU A 209 -6.49 -2.26 2.14
C LEU A 209 -5.29 -1.33 1.96
N TRP A 210 -4.73 -0.81 3.06
CA TRP A 210 -3.54 0.03 3.04
C TRP A 210 -2.36 -0.70 2.41
N PHE A 211 -2.15 -1.98 2.76
CA PHE A 211 -1.12 -2.81 2.15
C PHE A 211 -1.34 -2.98 0.63
N ALA A 212 -2.58 -3.27 0.21
CA ALA A 212 -2.91 -3.38 -1.22
C ALA A 212 -2.65 -2.06 -1.98
N ASN A 213 -2.95 -0.92 -1.35
CA ASN A 213 -2.84 0.40 -1.95
C ASN A 213 -1.42 0.99 -1.91
N ARG A 214 -0.48 0.42 -1.14
CA ARG A 214 0.87 0.96 -0.90
C ARG A 214 1.69 1.28 -2.15
N SER A 215 1.40 0.63 -3.28
CA SER A 215 2.09 0.86 -4.57
C SER A 215 1.23 1.56 -5.62
N GLY A 216 -0.01 1.92 -5.29
CA GLY A 216 -1.03 2.37 -6.25
C GLY A 216 -1.49 1.28 -7.23
N GLN A 217 -1.10 0.02 -7.02
CA GLN A 217 -1.39 -1.11 -7.92
C GLN A 217 -2.07 -2.27 -7.19
N GLY A 218 -2.98 -1.94 -6.28
CA GLY A 218 -3.76 -2.93 -5.53
C GLY A 218 -4.63 -3.76 -6.47
N THR A 219 -4.62 -5.08 -6.28
CA THR A 219 -5.32 -6.01 -7.16
C THR A 219 -6.56 -6.61 -6.50
N ARG A 220 -6.45 -7.06 -5.25
CA ARG A 220 -7.52 -7.76 -4.53
C ARG A 220 -7.37 -7.61 -3.01
N ILE A 221 -8.47 -7.82 -2.30
CA ILE A 221 -8.49 -8.14 -0.87
C ILE A 221 -9.01 -9.58 -0.73
N ALA A 222 -8.20 -10.47 -0.17
CA ALA A 222 -8.64 -11.81 0.19
C ALA A 222 -9.17 -11.82 1.64
N VAL A 223 -10.21 -12.59 1.89
CA VAL A 223 -10.84 -12.75 3.21
C VAL A 223 -10.92 -14.24 3.53
N ALA A 224 -10.37 -14.63 4.68
CA ALA A 224 -10.40 -16.00 5.17
C ALA A 224 -10.99 -16.04 6.59
N HIS A 225 -11.67 -17.14 6.92
CA HIS A 225 -12.15 -17.41 8.28
C HIS A 225 -11.33 -18.57 8.83
N VAL A 226 -10.50 -18.33 9.83
CA VAL A 226 -9.56 -19.33 10.34
C VAL A 226 -9.90 -19.74 11.77
N LYS A 227 -9.46 -20.93 12.17
CA LYS A 227 -9.50 -21.36 13.58
C LYS A 227 -8.29 -20.80 14.32
N SER A 228 -8.39 -20.73 15.64
CA SER A 228 -7.31 -20.32 16.54
C SER A 228 -6.02 -21.10 16.31
N GLU A 229 -6.11 -22.41 16.04
CA GLU A 229 -4.94 -23.29 15.89
C GLU A 229 -4.17 -23.05 14.59
N GLN A 230 -4.75 -22.32 13.63
CA GLN A 230 -4.09 -21.94 12.38
C GLN A 230 -3.25 -20.66 12.54
N ILE A 231 -3.39 -19.93 13.66
CA ILE A 231 -2.64 -18.71 13.94
C ILE A 231 -1.36 -19.05 14.68
N ILE A 232 -0.22 -18.72 14.08
CA ILE A 232 1.12 -18.94 14.65
C ILE A 232 1.49 -17.79 15.58
N ALA A 233 1.24 -16.54 15.16
CA ALA A 233 1.51 -15.35 15.94
C ALA A 233 0.55 -14.22 15.56
N TYR A 234 0.26 -13.34 16.51
CA TYR A 234 -0.54 -12.15 16.31
C TYR A 234 0.14 -10.93 16.93
N PHE A 235 0.21 -9.85 16.16
CA PHE A 235 0.79 -8.57 16.55
C PHE A 235 -0.29 -7.49 16.50
N PRO A 236 -1.03 -7.26 17.61
CA PRO A 236 -2.12 -6.30 17.63
C PRO A 236 -1.61 -4.87 17.49
N GLY A 237 -2.45 -4.02 16.94
CA GLY A 237 -2.21 -2.59 16.87
C GLY A 237 -1.85 -2.13 15.47
N TYR A 238 -2.25 -0.90 15.18
CA TYR A 238 -2.14 -0.32 13.86
C TYR A 238 -0.68 -0.21 13.37
N SER A 239 0.25 0.18 14.25
CA SER A 239 1.70 0.25 13.93
C SER A 239 2.34 -1.11 13.67
N MET A 240 1.72 -2.17 14.14
CA MET A 240 2.14 -3.56 13.92
C MET A 240 1.29 -4.24 12.83
N GLU A 241 0.54 -3.42 12.08
CA GLU A 241 -0.30 -3.83 10.96
C GLU A 241 -1.42 -4.80 11.33
N ASN A 242 -1.72 -4.99 12.62
CA ASN A 242 -2.63 -6.03 13.11
C ASN A 242 -2.27 -7.40 12.50
N GLU A 243 -0.97 -7.66 12.35
CA GLU A 243 -0.43 -8.79 11.61
C GLU A 243 -0.80 -10.13 12.27
N VAL A 244 -1.35 -11.04 11.47
CA VAL A 244 -1.61 -12.43 11.80
C VAL A 244 -0.68 -13.30 10.94
N VAL A 245 0.22 -14.01 11.60
CA VAL A 245 1.13 -14.96 10.95
C VAL A 245 0.49 -16.34 10.94
N VAL A 246 0.51 -16.97 9.77
CA VAL A 246 0.01 -18.33 9.55
C VAL A 246 1.07 -19.16 8.82
N LEU A 247 0.98 -20.48 8.92
CA LEU A 247 1.82 -21.38 8.12
C LEU A 247 1.28 -21.41 6.67
N PRO A 248 2.13 -21.17 5.64
CA PRO A 248 1.71 -21.33 4.26
C PRO A 248 1.09 -22.72 4.01
N GLY A 249 0.03 -22.77 3.22
CA GLY A 249 -0.74 -23.98 2.93
C GLY A 249 -1.87 -24.28 3.92
N THR A 250 -1.92 -23.62 5.09
CA THR A 250 -3.01 -23.88 6.05
C THR A 250 -4.30 -23.14 5.75
N ILE A 251 -4.28 -22.15 4.85
CA ILE A 251 -5.48 -21.42 4.41
C ILE A 251 -5.86 -21.90 3.01
N SER A 252 -6.97 -22.61 2.91
CA SER A 252 -7.53 -23.11 1.66
C SER A 252 -8.93 -22.58 1.35
N ASP A 253 -9.61 -22.02 2.35
CA ASP A 253 -10.97 -21.48 2.22
C ASP A 253 -10.93 -19.96 2.40
N TYR A 254 -11.06 -19.24 1.30
CA TYR A 254 -11.04 -17.79 1.26
C TYR A 254 -11.84 -17.27 0.07
N GLY A 255 -12.40 -16.06 0.23
CA GLY A 255 -13.04 -15.30 -0.82
C GLY A 255 -12.24 -14.06 -1.20
N TYR A 256 -12.60 -13.45 -2.33
CA TYR A 256 -12.13 -12.11 -2.67
C TYR A 256 -13.27 -11.12 -2.52
N GLU A 257 -12.98 -9.95 -1.97
CA GLU A 257 -13.89 -8.80 -2.05
C GLU A 257 -14.09 -8.43 -3.53
N ASP A 258 -15.33 -8.06 -3.91
CA ASP A 258 -15.62 -7.50 -5.23
C ASP A 258 -15.10 -6.07 -5.30
N MET A 259 -13.82 -5.92 -5.65
CA MET A 259 -13.17 -4.64 -5.89
C MET A 259 -12.65 -4.56 -7.32
N ILE A 260 -12.74 -3.38 -7.93
CA ILE A 260 -12.14 -3.08 -9.22
C ILE A 260 -10.61 -2.98 -9.01
N PRO A 261 -9.80 -3.84 -9.66
CA PRO A 261 -8.36 -3.77 -9.53
C PRO A 261 -7.81 -2.43 -10.02
N ALA A 262 -6.78 -1.91 -9.37
CA ALA A 262 -5.99 -0.78 -9.85
C ALA A 262 -4.97 -1.24 -10.91
N ALA A 263 -5.47 -1.55 -12.10
CA ALA A 263 -4.69 -2.09 -13.20
C ALA A 263 -4.82 -1.24 -14.47
N LYS A 264 -3.87 -1.41 -15.39
CA LYS A 264 -3.83 -0.64 -16.66
C LYS A 264 -5.01 -0.95 -17.57
N GLU A 265 -5.61 -2.11 -17.40
CA GLU A 265 -6.72 -2.60 -18.19
C GLU A 265 -8.06 -2.07 -17.68
N THR A 266 -8.15 -1.68 -16.40
CA THR A 266 -9.40 -1.29 -15.74
C THR A 266 -9.50 0.20 -15.47
N VAL A 267 -8.47 0.80 -14.86
CA VAL A 267 -8.50 2.20 -14.39
C VAL A 267 -8.68 3.19 -15.53
N PRO A 268 -7.94 3.10 -16.67
CA PRO A 268 -8.16 4.01 -17.79
C PRO A 268 -9.57 3.93 -18.38
N GLN A 269 -10.20 2.75 -18.42
CA GLN A 269 -11.54 2.58 -18.98
C GLN A 269 -12.60 3.30 -18.16
N ILE A 270 -12.51 3.22 -16.83
CA ILE A 270 -13.47 3.89 -15.93
C ILE A 270 -13.19 5.39 -15.80
N LEU A 271 -11.94 5.83 -16.03
CA LEU A 271 -11.53 7.24 -15.98
C LEU A 271 -11.84 7.99 -17.27
N ALA A 272 -11.67 7.37 -18.44
CA ALA A 272 -11.86 8.02 -19.74
C ALA A 272 -13.15 8.86 -19.85
N PRO A 273 -14.35 8.36 -19.48
CA PRO A 273 -15.58 9.16 -19.58
C PRO A 273 -15.64 10.36 -18.61
N THR A 274 -14.77 10.40 -17.59
CA THR A 274 -14.77 11.43 -16.55
C THR A 274 -13.88 12.63 -16.86
N LEU A 275 -12.91 12.50 -17.76
CA LEU A 275 -11.78 13.44 -17.89
C LEU A 275 -12.22 14.86 -18.23
N ALA A 276 -13.13 15.02 -19.19
CA ALA A 276 -13.59 16.36 -19.62
C ALA A 276 -14.31 17.11 -18.49
N GLU A 277 -15.19 16.42 -17.76
CA GLU A 277 -15.90 17.00 -16.61
C GLU A 277 -14.94 17.26 -15.45
N PHE A 278 -14.00 16.33 -15.18
CA PHE A 278 -12.99 16.49 -14.15
C PHE A 278 -12.15 17.75 -14.39
N GLN A 279 -11.68 17.97 -15.61
CA GLN A 279 -10.94 19.20 -15.95
C GLN A 279 -11.81 20.45 -15.82
N TYR A 280 -13.04 20.41 -16.35
CA TYR A 280 -13.94 21.55 -16.33
C TYR A 280 -14.30 22.00 -14.91
N TYR A 281 -14.68 21.06 -14.06
CA TYR A 281 -15.08 21.32 -12.68
C TYR A 281 -13.88 21.46 -11.74
N GLY A 282 -12.79 20.72 -11.96
CA GLY A 282 -11.57 20.80 -11.18
C GLY A 282 -10.86 22.15 -11.32
N LYS A 283 -10.88 22.77 -12.51
CA LYS A 283 -10.42 24.16 -12.69
C LYS A 283 -11.23 25.15 -11.86
N GLN A 284 -12.53 24.91 -11.69
CA GLN A 284 -13.36 25.73 -10.81
C GLN A 284 -13.01 25.49 -9.34
N ALA A 285 -12.75 24.23 -8.93
CA ALA A 285 -12.30 23.88 -7.58
C ALA A 285 -11.05 24.68 -7.17
N ARG A 286 -10.07 24.79 -8.08
CA ARG A 286 -8.83 25.55 -7.89
C ARG A 286 -9.09 27.04 -7.58
N LEU A 287 -10.19 27.61 -8.08
CA LEU A 287 -10.59 29.01 -7.86
C LEU A 287 -11.38 29.23 -6.57
N LEU A 288 -11.79 28.17 -5.86
CA LEU A 288 -12.57 28.28 -4.62
C LEU A 288 -11.71 28.63 -3.39
N GLY A 289 -10.37 28.63 -3.52
CA GLY A 289 -9.45 29.06 -2.47
C GLY A 289 -9.20 28.01 -1.39
N TYR A 290 -9.35 26.72 -1.70
CA TYR A 290 -8.92 25.64 -0.82
C TYR A 290 -7.43 25.74 -0.51
N GLN A 291 -7.06 25.42 0.72
CA GLN A 291 -5.66 25.34 1.13
C GLN A 291 -4.97 24.15 0.44
N GLU A 292 -3.65 24.21 0.28
CA GLU A 292 -2.87 23.06 -0.15
C GLU A 292 -2.80 22.01 0.96
N GLU A 293 -2.78 20.73 0.58
CA GLU A 293 -2.61 19.65 1.55
C GLU A 293 -1.18 19.65 2.12
N ALA A 294 -1.07 19.49 3.44
CA ALA A 294 0.19 19.31 4.17
C ALA A 294 0.11 18.04 5.03
N LEU A 295 1.21 17.66 5.69
CA LEU A 295 1.31 16.39 6.44
C LEU A 295 0.19 16.17 7.48
N PHE A 296 -0.40 17.26 7.99
CA PHE A 296 -1.51 17.25 8.95
C PHE A 296 -2.76 18.01 8.45
N GLN A 297 -2.73 18.50 7.21
CA GLN A 297 -3.82 19.23 6.58
C GLN A 297 -4.33 18.42 5.39
N VAL A 298 -5.33 17.59 5.65
CA VAL A 298 -5.74 16.52 4.74
C VAL A 298 -7.03 16.84 4.00
N HIS A 299 -7.65 17.98 4.29
CA HIS A 299 -8.89 18.48 3.67
C HIS A 299 -8.63 19.68 2.73
N GLY A 300 -7.63 19.55 1.84
CA GLY A 300 -7.22 20.58 0.88
C GLY A 300 -7.76 20.38 -0.54
N LEU A 301 -7.24 21.14 -1.51
CA LEU A 301 -7.69 21.08 -2.91
C LEU A 301 -7.62 19.65 -3.50
N LYS A 302 -6.58 18.88 -3.17
CA LYS A 302 -6.42 17.53 -3.73
C LYS A 302 -7.52 16.57 -3.24
N HIS A 303 -7.94 16.65 -1.97
CA HIS A 303 -9.10 15.92 -1.44
C HIS A 303 -10.36 16.22 -2.24
N ILE A 304 -10.67 17.50 -2.45
CA ILE A 304 -11.81 17.94 -3.26
C ILE A 304 -11.75 17.37 -4.68
N LEU A 305 -10.57 17.36 -5.31
CA LEU A 305 -10.37 16.80 -6.64
C LEU A 305 -10.53 15.27 -6.66
N ARG A 306 -10.05 14.54 -5.65
CA ARG A 306 -10.23 13.09 -5.55
C ARG A 306 -11.70 12.73 -5.33
N VAL A 307 -12.41 13.45 -4.46
CA VAL A 307 -13.87 13.28 -4.26
C VAL A 307 -14.63 13.59 -5.55
N LEU A 308 -14.30 14.66 -6.27
CA LEU A 308 -14.88 14.96 -7.58
C LEU A 308 -14.66 13.82 -8.57
N LEU A 309 -13.43 13.33 -8.69
CA LEU A 309 -13.09 12.28 -9.63
C LEU A 309 -13.81 10.96 -9.29
N LEU A 310 -13.84 10.57 -8.02
CA LEU A 310 -14.57 9.39 -7.55
C LEU A 310 -16.08 9.52 -7.82
N SER A 311 -16.67 10.70 -7.57
CA SER A 311 -18.08 10.98 -7.90
C SER A 311 -18.36 10.87 -9.40
N LEU A 312 -17.46 11.37 -10.26
CA LEU A 312 -17.60 11.24 -11.71
C LEU A 312 -17.47 9.77 -12.16
N ILE A 313 -16.53 9.01 -11.57
CA ILE A 313 -16.43 7.56 -11.82
C ILE A 313 -17.74 6.88 -11.45
N TYR A 314 -18.33 7.19 -10.30
CA TYR A 314 -19.62 6.65 -9.88
C TYR A 314 -20.73 7.00 -10.90
N ILE A 315 -20.86 8.27 -11.26
CA ILE A 315 -21.88 8.78 -12.19
C ILE A 315 -21.87 8.04 -13.54
N HIS A 316 -20.69 7.73 -14.06
CA HIS A 316 -20.52 7.13 -15.39
C HIS A 316 -20.55 5.61 -15.39
N ASN A 317 -20.20 4.95 -14.28
CA ASN A 317 -19.93 3.52 -14.28
C ASN A 317 -20.82 2.70 -13.34
N ALA A 318 -21.55 3.32 -12.40
CA ALA A 318 -22.31 2.58 -11.39
C ALA A 318 -23.57 1.88 -11.94
N GLY A 319 -24.08 2.27 -13.12
CA GLY A 319 -25.43 1.90 -13.57
C GLY A 319 -26.55 2.56 -12.75
N ASP A 320 -26.16 3.52 -11.91
CA ASP A 320 -26.99 4.44 -11.12
C ASP A 320 -28.09 5.14 -11.94
N PRO A 321 -29.43 4.94 -11.83
CA PRO A 321 -30.40 5.73 -12.62
C PRO A 321 -30.53 7.18 -12.14
N LEU A 322 -29.43 7.92 -12.19
CA LEU A 322 -29.30 9.32 -11.79
C LEU A 322 -29.81 10.25 -12.89
N SER A 323 -30.74 11.15 -12.53
CA SER A 323 -31.15 12.25 -13.40
C SER A 323 -30.02 13.26 -13.60
N GLU A 324 -30.14 14.12 -14.60
CA GLU A 324 -29.16 15.20 -14.83
C GLU A 324 -29.00 16.10 -13.59
N ALA A 325 -30.09 16.39 -12.90
CA ALA A 325 -30.06 17.13 -11.65
C ALA A 325 -29.31 16.39 -10.53
N ASP A 326 -29.45 15.06 -10.45
CA ASP A 326 -28.71 14.24 -9.48
C ASP A 326 -27.21 14.31 -9.72
N ARG A 327 -26.79 14.14 -10.98
CA ARG A 327 -25.37 14.24 -11.39
C ARG A 327 -24.79 15.59 -11.00
N GLN A 328 -25.52 16.67 -11.27
CA GLN A 328 -25.11 18.01 -10.89
C GLN A 328 -25.09 18.25 -9.37
N ILE A 329 -25.98 17.62 -8.60
CA ILE A 329 -25.95 17.66 -7.13
C ILE A 329 -24.68 16.96 -6.60
N LEU A 330 -24.31 15.80 -7.14
CA LEU A 330 -23.09 15.08 -6.74
C LEU A 330 -21.82 15.88 -7.05
N ILE A 331 -21.76 16.53 -8.22
CA ILE A 331 -20.65 17.42 -8.60
C ILE A 331 -20.61 18.65 -7.68
N TYR A 332 -21.78 19.26 -7.42
CA TYR A 332 -21.91 20.41 -6.52
C TYR A 332 -21.44 20.08 -5.10
N PHE A 333 -21.86 18.93 -4.57
CA PHE A 333 -21.40 18.41 -3.28
C PHE A 333 -19.88 18.22 -3.28
N SER A 334 -19.35 17.50 -4.26
CA SER A 334 -17.93 17.16 -4.33
C SER A 334 -17.04 18.40 -4.23
N LEU A 335 -17.44 19.49 -4.91
CA LEU A 335 -16.69 20.74 -4.95
C LEU A 335 -16.83 21.64 -3.72
N LEU A 336 -17.85 21.44 -2.88
CA LEU A 336 -18.25 22.43 -1.87
C LEU A 336 -18.49 21.87 -0.46
N HIS A 337 -18.51 20.55 -0.28
CA HIS A 337 -18.88 19.95 1.00
C HIS A 337 -17.99 20.39 2.18
N ASP A 338 -16.71 20.63 1.91
CA ASP A 338 -15.69 21.01 2.89
C ASP A 338 -15.26 22.50 2.80
N ILE A 339 -15.93 23.34 2.00
CA ILE A 339 -15.50 24.74 1.78
C ILE A 339 -15.54 25.60 3.05
N GLY A 340 -16.40 25.24 4.01
CA GLY A 340 -16.51 25.91 5.31
C GLY A 340 -15.60 25.34 6.39
N ARG A 341 -14.84 24.27 6.10
CA ARG A 341 -14.01 23.60 7.10
C ARG A 341 -12.84 24.48 7.52
N THR A 342 -12.61 24.56 8.83
CA THR A 342 -11.57 25.42 9.43
C THR A 342 -10.50 24.64 10.21
N THR A 343 -10.73 23.37 10.50
CA THR A 343 -9.79 22.46 11.20
C THR A 343 -9.88 21.04 10.63
N ASP A 344 -8.82 20.24 10.78
CA ASP A 344 -8.80 18.82 10.40
C ASP A 344 -9.37 17.88 11.49
N ASP A 345 -9.76 18.44 12.65
CA ASP A 345 -10.33 17.67 13.75
C ASP A 345 -11.72 17.10 13.40
N ARG A 346 -12.19 16.16 14.22
CA ARG A 346 -13.58 15.69 14.13
C ARG A 346 -14.52 16.83 14.47
N ASP A 347 -15.18 17.35 13.44
CA ASP A 347 -16.19 18.40 13.53
C ASP A 347 -17.48 17.90 12.90
N ASP A 348 -18.56 17.82 13.68
CA ASP A 348 -19.88 17.45 13.17
C ASP A 348 -20.65 18.67 12.63
N SER A 349 -20.03 19.84 12.54
CA SER A 349 -20.66 21.10 12.10
C SER A 349 -20.10 21.68 10.80
N HIS A 350 -19.01 21.12 10.23
CA HIS A 350 -18.38 21.68 9.03
C HIS A 350 -19.32 21.68 7.81
N GLY A 351 -20.25 20.73 7.71
CA GLY A 351 -21.28 20.74 6.66
C GLY A 351 -22.19 21.98 6.73
N GLU A 352 -22.66 22.35 7.93
CA GLU A 352 -23.44 23.57 8.14
C GLU A 352 -22.63 24.83 7.83
N GLN A 353 -21.37 24.86 8.27
CA GLN A 353 -20.46 25.96 7.99
C GLN A 353 -20.24 26.15 6.48
N SER A 354 -20.09 25.04 5.73
CA SER A 354 -20.00 25.05 4.26
C SER A 354 -21.23 25.68 3.62
N VAL A 355 -22.43 25.25 4.01
CA VAL A 355 -23.69 25.84 3.48
C VAL A 355 -23.83 27.31 3.84
N ALA A 356 -23.50 27.70 5.07
CA ALA A 356 -23.52 29.09 5.49
C ALA A 356 -22.57 29.96 4.65
N LEU A 357 -21.35 29.45 4.38
CA LEU A 357 -20.36 30.15 3.56
C LEU A 357 -20.80 30.27 2.09
N ILE A 358 -21.33 29.19 1.51
CA ILE A 358 -21.90 29.17 0.15
C ILE A 358 -22.94 30.26 0.00
N ARG A 359 -23.91 30.33 0.93
CA ARG A 359 -24.98 31.34 0.91
C ARG A 359 -24.45 32.74 1.12
N LYS A 360 -23.54 32.95 2.09
CA LYS A 360 -22.94 34.25 2.40
C LYS A 360 -22.16 34.84 1.22
N LYS A 361 -21.39 34.00 0.52
CA LYS A 361 -20.57 34.42 -0.63
C LYS A 361 -21.35 34.36 -1.96
N GLY A 362 -22.56 33.82 -1.98
CA GLY A 362 -23.35 33.65 -3.20
C GLY A 362 -22.67 32.75 -4.23
N ILE A 363 -21.98 31.69 -3.79
CA ILE A 363 -21.16 30.84 -4.66
C ILE A 363 -22.04 30.15 -5.70
N ARG A 364 -21.69 30.32 -6.99
CA ARG A 364 -22.32 29.65 -8.12
C ARG A 364 -21.25 29.00 -8.98
N LEU A 365 -21.44 27.72 -9.29
CA LEU A 365 -20.56 26.94 -10.15
C LEU A 365 -21.05 27.04 -11.60
N ARG A 366 -20.15 27.36 -12.53
CA ARG A 366 -20.44 27.39 -13.95
C ARG A 366 -20.77 25.98 -14.43
N GLY A 367 -21.80 25.85 -15.28
CA GLY A 367 -22.27 24.56 -15.79
C GLY A 367 -23.34 23.90 -14.92
N ILE A 368 -23.44 24.25 -13.63
CA ILE A 368 -24.46 23.72 -12.72
C ILE A 368 -25.74 24.56 -12.82
N ARG A 369 -26.85 23.93 -13.22
CA ARG A 369 -28.17 24.54 -13.42
C ARG A 369 -29.24 23.79 -12.61
N LEU A 370 -29.24 24.05 -11.31
CA LEU A 370 -30.23 23.48 -10.39
C LEU A 370 -31.38 24.44 -10.14
N SER A 371 -32.59 23.91 -10.01
CA SER A 371 -33.74 24.63 -9.48
C SER A 371 -33.54 25.01 -8.01
N ARG A 372 -34.38 25.92 -7.49
CA ARG A 372 -34.36 26.27 -6.05
C ARG A 372 -34.53 25.05 -5.15
N LYS A 373 -35.33 24.07 -5.57
CA LYS A 373 -35.55 22.83 -4.82
C LYS A 373 -34.33 21.92 -4.84
N GLU A 374 -33.65 21.81 -5.98
CA GLU A 374 -32.45 20.99 -6.10
C GLU A 374 -31.25 21.60 -5.38
N TYR A 375 -31.09 22.93 -5.38
CA TYR A 375 -30.12 23.59 -4.51
C TYR A 375 -30.39 23.31 -3.03
N ARG A 376 -31.67 23.32 -2.60
CA ARG A 376 -32.02 22.94 -1.23
C ARG A 376 -31.65 21.48 -0.92
N ILE A 377 -31.83 20.56 -1.87
CA ILE A 377 -31.40 19.16 -1.71
C ILE A 377 -29.87 19.08 -1.60
N ALA A 378 -29.12 19.74 -2.47
CA ALA A 378 -27.66 19.75 -2.43
C ALA A 378 -27.12 20.30 -1.09
N GLU A 379 -27.67 21.43 -0.64
CA GLU A 379 -27.34 22.02 0.67
C GLU A 379 -27.71 21.08 1.82
N LEU A 380 -28.85 20.38 1.77
CA LEU A 380 -29.23 19.42 2.80
C LEU A 380 -28.25 18.24 2.88
N VAL A 381 -27.80 17.72 1.74
CA VAL A 381 -26.77 16.67 1.69
C VAL A 381 -25.44 17.18 2.26
N ILE A 382 -24.99 18.38 1.86
CA ILE A 382 -23.76 18.99 2.40
C ILE A 382 -23.88 19.19 3.91
N THR A 383 -24.99 19.72 4.40
CA THR A 383 -25.20 19.95 5.84
C THR A 383 -24.96 18.68 6.65
N HIS A 384 -25.51 17.54 6.21
CA HIS A 384 -25.51 16.34 7.04
C HIS A 384 -24.42 15.31 6.72
N HIS A 385 -23.56 15.51 5.72
CA HIS A 385 -22.60 14.49 5.29
C HIS A 385 -21.60 14.10 6.40
N CYS A 386 -21.32 15.03 7.31
CA CYS A 386 -20.43 14.85 8.44
C CYS A 386 -21.02 14.03 9.60
N HIS A 387 -22.35 13.97 9.72
CA HIS A 387 -23.04 13.22 10.77
C HIS A 387 -22.97 11.71 10.53
N ASP A 388 -23.21 10.90 11.56
CA ASP A 388 -23.49 9.48 11.38
C ASP A 388 -24.79 9.23 10.58
N ASP A 389 -24.96 8.02 10.06
CA ASP A 389 -26.08 7.70 9.16
C ASP A 389 -27.45 7.82 9.84
N ILE A 390 -27.55 7.48 11.14
CA ILE A 390 -28.82 7.55 11.86
C ILE A 390 -29.27 9.01 11.95
N THR A 391 -28.35 9.87 12.38
CA THR A 391 -28.60 11.31 12.53
C THR A 391 -28.91 11.97 11.18
N GLY A 392 -28.10 11.72 10.15
CA GLY A 392 -28.28 12.32 8.83
C GLY A 392 -29.57 11.88 8.13
N VAL A 393 -29.91 10.60 8.19
CA VAL A 393 -31.16 10.08 7.60
C VAL A 393 -32.38 10.61 8.34
N ALA A 394 -32.34 10.67 9.68
CA ALA A 394 -33.43 11.23 10.46
C ALA A 394 -33.68 12.71 10.11
N ALA A 395 -32.61 13.50 9.97
CA ALA A 395 -32.71 14.89 9.56
C ALA A 395 -33.35 15.05 8.16
N ILE A 396 -32.88 14.28 7.17
CA ILE A 396 -33.46 14.29 5.82
C ILE A 396 -34.94 13.85 5.84
N MET A 397 -35.27 12.84 6.64
CA MET A 397 -36.66 12.38 6.78
C MET A 397 -37.56 13.40 7.47
N SER A 398 -37.01 14.27 8.31
CA SER A 398 -37.75 15.36 8.96
C SER A 398 -37.96 16.59 8.07
N GLU A 399 -37.26 16.68 6.93
CA GLU A 399 -37.23 17.90 6.11
C GLU A 399 -38.65 18.27 5.59
N PRO A 400 -39.17 19.47 5.92
CA PRO A 400 -40.50 19.88 5.51
C PRO A 400 -40.55 20.27 4.02
N GLY A 401 -41.63 19.91 3.33
CA GLY A 401 -41.82 20.27 1.92
C GLY A 401 -41.11 19.36 0.91
N LEU A 402 -40.49 18.27 1.36
CA LEU A 402 -40.12 17.13 0.51
C LEU A 402 -41.16 16.02 0.66
N SER A 403 -41.61 15.48 -0.47
CA SER A 403 -42.42 14.25 -0.48
C SER A 403 -41.60 13.04 -0.04
N ARG A 404 -42.26 11.93 0.30
CA ARG A 404 -41.57 10.69 0.70
C ARG A 404 -40.59 10.19 -0.37
N LYS A 405 -41.02 10.14 -1.64
CA LYS A 405 -40.17 9.74 -2.78
C LYS A 405 -38.94 10.65 -2.93
N GLU A 406 -39.10 11.94 -2.65
CA GLU A 406 -37.98 12.88 -2.70
C GLU A 406 -37.02 12.67 -1.54
N LYS A 407 -37.51 12.38 -0.33
CA LYS A 407 -36.66 12.03 0.82
C LYS A 407 -35.84 10.76 0.54
N GLU A 408 -36.48 9.74 -0.04
CA GLU A 408 -35.79 8.51 -0.49
C GLU A 408 -34.70 8.82 -1.53
N ARG A 409 -34.99 9.69 -2.52
CA ARG A 409 -33.98 10.20 -3.47
C ARG A 409 -32.84 10.94 -2.76
N VAL A 410 -33.13 11.83 -1.82
CA VAL A 410 -32.09 12.58 -1.09
C VAL A 410 -31.21 11.64 -0.26
N ILE A 411 -31.80 10.64 0.41
CA ILE A 411 -31.04 9.65 1.19
C ILE A 411 -30.10 8.86 0.28
N HIS A 412 -30.55 8.48 -0.92
CA HIS A 412 -29.70 7.82 -1.91
C HIS A 412 -28.50 8.68 -2.32
N LEU A 413 -28.73 9.95 -2.69
CA LEU A 413 -27.65 10.90 -3.00
C LEU A 413 -26.72 11.14 -1.81
N TYR A 414 -27.29 11.24 -0.61
CA TYR A 414 -26.55 11.39 0.65
C TYR A 414 -25.58 10.23 0.86
N TYR A 415 -26.02 9.00 0.63
CA TYR A 415 -25.17 7.81 0.72
C TYR A 415 -24.06 7.79 -0.32
N ILE A 416 -24.34 8.15 -1.57
CA ILE A 416 -23.31 8.27 -2.62
C ILE A 416 -22.27 9.31 -2.20
N CYS A 417 -22.69 10.51 -1.81
CA CYS A 417 -21.81 11.59 -1.40
C CYS A 417 -20.88 11.19 -0.24
N LYS A 418 -21.43 10.53 0.78
CA LYS A 418 -20.63 10.04 1.93
C LYS A 418 -19.66 8.94 1.56
N ASP A 419 -20.05 8.08 0.62
CA ASP A 419 -19.14 7.05 0.13
C ASP A 419 -17.98 7.65 -0.66
N MET A 420 -18.24 8.64 -1.52
CA MET A 420 -17.19 9.28 -2.34
C MET A 420 -16.22 10.11 -1.48
N ASP A 421 -16.74 10.85 -0.48
CA ASP A 421 -15.91 11.50 0.54
C ASP A 421 -15.11 10.46 1.37
N GLY A 422 -15.80 9.42 1.84
CA GLY A 422 -15.22 8.36 2.66
C GLY A 422 -14.12 7.57 1.95
N LEU A 423 -14.24 7.32 0.65
CA LEU A 423 -13.23 6.62 -0.16
C LEU A 423 -11.87 7.32 -0.12
N ASP A 424 -11.84 8.66 -0.01
CA ASP A 424 -10.58 9.39 0.05
C ASP A 424 -9.80 9.17 1.36
N ARG A 425 -10.44 8.58 2.39
CA ARG A 425 -9.79 8.26 3.68
C ARG A 425 -8.74 7.16 3.57
N VAL A 426 -8.61 6.50 2.41
CA VAL A 426 -7.49 5.59 2.10
C VAL A 426 -6.13 6.27 2.25
N ARG A 427 -6.05 7.59 2.08
CA ARG A 427 -4.82 8.39 2.23
C ARG A 427 -4.18 8.31 3.62
N PHE A 428 -4.97 8.03 4.65
CA PHE A 428 -4.51 7.88 6.04
C PHE A 428 -4.99 6.57 6.68
N ASN A 429 -5.34 5.57 5.87
CA ASN A 429 -5.89 4.28 6.32
C ASN A 429 -7.08 4.42 7.30
N GLY A 430 -7.94 5.41 7.05
CA GLY A 430 -9.15 5.65 7.82
C GLY A 430 -10.42 5.09 7.19
N LEU A 431 -10.29 4.33 6.09
CA LEU A 431 -11.43 3.73 5.41
C LEU A 431 -11.68 2.31 5.93
N ASP A 432 -12.84 2.10 6.55
CA ASP A 432 -13.46 0.77 6.62
C ASP A 432 -14.40 0.61 5.42
N TYR A 433 -13.91 -0.08 4.37
CA TYR A 433 -14.66 -0.24 3.12
C TYR A 433 -15.99 -1.00 3.31
N ARG A 434 -16.14 -1.74 4.42
CA ARG A 434 -17.38 -2.47 4.74
C ARG A 434 -18.52 -1.51 5.10
N MET A 435 -18.19 -0.30 5.56
CA MET A 435 -19.14 0.75 5.93
C MET A 435 -19.60 1.61 4.75
N LEU A 436 -19.05 1.39 3.55
CA LEU A 436 -19.57 2.05 2.34
C LEU A 436 -21.01 1.55 2.08
N ARG A 437 -21.87 2.44 1.62
CA ARG A 437 -23.32 2.24 1.59
C ARG A 437 -23.79 1.66 0.26
N THR A 438 -23.22 2.13 -0.83
CA THR A 438 -23.60 1.75 -2.19
C THR A 438 -22.78 0.56 -2.67
N ALA A 439 -23.42 -0.32 -3.46
CA ALA A 439 -22.76 -1.51 -3.99
C ALA A 439 -21.57 -1.14 -4.89
N TYR A 440 -21.69 -0.08 -5.70
CA TYR A 440 -20.60 0.33 -6.58
C TYR A 440 -19.44 0.97 -5.83
N ALA A 441 -19.69 1.79 -4.79
CA ALA A 441 -18.60 2.39 -4.01
C ALA A 441 -17.74 1.34 -3.31
N LYS A 442 -18.34 0.23 -2.83
CA LYS A 442 -17.59 -0.90 -2.24
C LYS A 442 -16.55 -1.49 -3.20
N ARG A 443 -16.70 -1.28 -4.51
CA ARG A 443 -15.78 -1.76 -5.53
C ARG A 443 -14.61 -0.80 -5.80
N LEU A 444 -14.69 0.46 -5.36
CA LEU A 444 -13.70 1.51 -5.62
C LEU A 444 -12.49 1.64 -4.67
N PRO A 445 -12.35 0.95 -3.51
CA PRO A 445 -11.24 1.22 -2.59
C PRO A 445 -9.83 1.09 -3.17
N LEU A 446 -9.61 0.15 -4.10
CA LEU A 446 -8.32 -0.02 -4.79
C LEU A 446 -8.08 1.09 -5.82
N VAL A 447 -9.13 1.51 -6.52
CA VAL A 447 -9.09 2.66 -7.45
C VAL A 447 -8.75 3.93 -6.67
N ALA A 448 -9.41 4.18 -5.52
CA ALA A 448 -9.12 5.32 -4.66
C ALA A 448 -7.64 5.33 -4.21
N GLY A 449 -7.07 4.16 -3.87
CA GLY A 449 -5.65 4.03 -3.57
C GLY A 449 -4.73 4.35 -4.75
N CYS A 450 -5.10 3.93 -5.96
CA CYS A 450 -4.37 4.26 -7.19
C CYS A 450 -4.29 5.77 -7.42
N LEU A 451 -5.39 6.49 -7.21
CA LEU A 451 -5.47 7.94 -7.42
C LEU A 451 -4.56 8.75 -6.50
N LEU A 452 -4.07 8.18 -5.39
CA LEU A 452 -3.10 8.85 -4.51
C LEU A 452 -1.71 8.99 -5.15
N GLU A 453 -1.36 8.10 -6.08
CA GLU A 453 -0.07 8.11 -6.78
C GLU A 453 -0.10 8.95 -8.06
N GLU A 454 -1.27 9.48 -8.45
CA GLU A 454 -1.47 10.26 -9.66
C GLU A 454 -1.33 11.76 -9.41
N ASP A 455 -0.77 12.49 -10.38
CA ASP A 455 -0.72 13.96 -10.34
C ASP A 455 -2.04 14.56 -10.84
N ILE A 456 -3.03 14.52 -9.96
CA ILE A 456 -4.38 15.03 -10.24
C ILE A 456 -4.43 16.54 -10.48
N LEU A 457 -3.39 17.29 -10.07
CA LEU A 457 -3.30 18.73 -10.33
C LEU A 457 -2.81 18.98 -11.75
N ALA A 458 -1.76 18.27 -12.18
CA ALA A 458 -1.28 18.32 -13.56
C ALA A 458 -2.36 17.88 -14.55
N ALA A 459 -3.20 16.90 -14.18
CA ALA A 459 -4.31 16.42 -15.01
C ALA A 459 -5.33 17.51 -15.38
N LEU A 460 -5.46 18.58 -14.57
CA LEU A 460 -6.33 19.71 -14.90
C LEU A 460 -5.83 20.53 -16.10
N ASP A 461 -4.52 20.52 -16.33
CA ASP A 461 -3.87 21.36 -17.35
C ASP A 461 -3.46 20.56 -18.60
N MET A 462 -3.75 19.25 -18.64
CA MET A 462 -3.51 18.39 -19.80
C MET A 462 -4.44 18.72 -20.97
N GLU A 463 -3.93 18.71 -22.19
CA GLU A 463 -4.76 18.69 -23.40
C GLU A 463 -5.44 17.32 -23.52
N ILE A 464 -6.78 17.30 -23.56
CA ILE A 464 -7.51 16.07 -23.91
C ILE A 464 -7.42 15.96 -25.43
N PRO A 465 -6.87 14.86 -25.99
CA PRO A 465 -6.90 14.63 -27.42
C PRO A 465 -8.34 14.70 -27.92
N GLU A 466 -8.61 15.53 -28.92
CA GLU A 466 -9.92 15.56 -29.58
C GLU A 466 -10.21 14.15 -30.13
N SER A 467 -11.36 13.60 -29.73
CA SER A 467 -11.83 12.26 -30.11
C SER A 467 -12.22 12.16 -31.57
#